data_AF-A0A937I3L7-F1
#
_entry.id   AF-A0A937I3L7-F1
#
_cell.length_a   1.000
_cell.length_b   1.000
_cell.length_c   1.000
_cell.angle_alpha   90.00
_cell.angle_beta   90.00
_cell.angle_gamma   90.00
#
_symmetry.space_group_name_H-M   'P 1'
#
loop_
_entity.id
_entity.type
_entity.pdbx_description
1 polymer ?
#
loop_
_entity_poly.entity_id
_entity_poly.type
_entity_poly.pdbx_seq_one_letter_code
_entity_poly.pdbx_strand_id
1 'polypeptide(L)'
;MSEFFEAIWHGEGVGDGGDLEEALQAYVAVKPEDGDWVDACAADGADPVVERFASFDAYLDNADPLETIAVSPQMIADALALLPT
;
A
#
# COMPACT_ATOMS: atom_id res chain seq x y z
N MET A 1 -8.83 13.01 14.95
CA MET A 1 -8.40 12.90 13.55
C MET A 1 -8.13 11.43 13.32
N SER A 2 -8.70 10.85 12.27
CA SER A 2 -8.41 9.47 11.85
C SER A 2 -7.06 9.46 11.14
N GLU A 3 -6.30 8.38 11.30
CA GLU A 3 -5.06 8.14 10.56
C GLU A 3 -5.36 8.01 9.06
N PHE A 4 -4.33 8.17 8.24
CA PHE A 4 -4.41 8.01 6.78
C PHE A 4 -3.21 7.19 6.31
N PHE A 5 -3.42 6.28 5.38
CA PHE A 5 -2.41 5.36 4.89
C PHE A 5 -2.39 5.41 3.36
N GLU A 6 -1.26 5.75 2.76
CA GLU A 6 -1.06 5.73 1.30
C GLU A 6 -0.26 4.48 0.92
N ALA A 7 -0.75 3.70 -0.03
CA ALA A 7 -0.06 2.55 -0.60
C ALA A 7 0.78 2.97 -1.81
N ILE A 8 2.07 2.62 -1.79
CA ILE A 8 3.04 3.01 -2.81
C ILE A 8 3.59 1.77 -3.53
N TRP A 9 3.59 1.79 -4.86
CA TRP A 9 4.17 0.76 -5.73
C TRP A 9 5.06 1.42 -6.78
N HIS A 10 6.30 0.94 -6.96
CA HIS A 10 7.29 1.58 -7.84
C HIS A 10 7.49 3.09 -7.59
N GLY A 11 7.36 3.53 -6.34
CA GLY A 11 7.48 4.93 -5.95
C GLY A 11 6.27 5.81 -6.30
N GLU A 12 5.16 5.21 -6.79
CA GLU A 12 3.92 5.92 -7.10
C GLU A 12 2.77 5.47 -6.18
N GLY A 13 1.91 6.40 -5.78
CA GLY A 13 0.69 6.09 -5.03
C GLY A 13 -0.31 5.30 -5.87
N VAL A 14 -0.73 4.15 -5.37
CA VAL A 14 -1.71 3.26 -6.03
C VAL A 14 -3.08 3.27 -5.38
N GLY A 15 -3.20 3.93 -4.23
CA GLY A 15 -4.44 4.12 -3.50
C GLY A 15 -4.19 4.26 -2.00
N ASP A 16 -5.27 4.38 -1.24
CA ASP A 16 -5.22 4.74 0.17
C ASP A 16 -6.15 3.88 1.04
N GLY A 17 -6.03 4.05 2.35
CA GLY A 17 -6.90 3.45 3.35
C GLY A 17 -6.93 4.21 4.68
N GLY A 18 -8.00 4.00 5.45
CA GLY A 18 -8.14 4.49 6.82
C GLY A 18 -7.33 3.69 7.85
N ASP A 19 -6.89 2.49 7.47
CA ASP A 19 -5.98 1.63 8.21
C ASP A 19 -5.04 0.86 7.27
N LEU A 20 -4.09 0.11 7.86
CA LEU A 20 -3.11 -0.66 7.10
C LEU A 20 -3.75 -1.78 6.25
N GLU A 21 -4.82 -2.42 6.72
CA GLU A 21 -5.46 -3.53 6.00
C GLU A 21 -6.16 -2.99 4.74
N GLU A 22 -6.89 -1.88 4.88
CA GLU A 22 -7.54 -1.20 3.75
C GLU A 22 -6.50 -0.68 2.74
N ALA A 23 -5.41 -0.05 3.20
CA ALA A 23 -4.35 0.41 2.29
C ALA A 23 -3.66 -0.75 1.55
N LEU A 24 -3.46 -1.90 2.19
CA LEU A 24 -2.91 -3.08 1.52
C LEU A 24 -3.84 -3.63 0.43
N GLN A 25 -5.15 -3.40 0.52
CA GLN A 25 -6.08 -3.81 -0.54
C GLN A 25 -5.96 -2.96 -1.80
N ALA A 26 -5.42 -1.72 -1.71
CA ALA A 26 -5.21 -0.85 -2.86
C ALA A 26 -4.26 -1.44 -3.92
N TYR A 27 -3.35 -2.34 -3.52
CA TYR A 27 -2.47 -3.08 -4.44
C TYR A 27 -3.24 -3.91 -5.47
N VAL A 28 -4.55 -4.17 -5.29
CA VAL A 28 -5.40 -4.79 -6.32
C VAL A 28 -5.34 -4.03 -7.65
N ALA A 29 -5.13 -2.70 -7.62
CA ALA A 29 -5.04 -1.84 -8.80
C ALA A 29 -3.84 -2.19 -9.69
N VAL A 30 -2.79 -2.76 -9.11
CA VAL A 30 -1.53 -3.13 -9.78
C VAL A 30 -1.27 -4.63 -9.72
N LYS A 31 -2.33 -5.43 -9.54
CA LYS A 31 -2.22 -6.88 -9.45
C LYS A 31 -1.50 -7.47 -10.68
N PRO A 32 -0.44 -8.26 -10.49
CA PRO A 32 0.29 -8.87 -11.61
C PRO A 32 -0.60 -9.88 -12.36
N GLU A 33 -0.36 -10.04 -13.67
CA GLU A 33 -1.21 -10.88 -14.55
C GLU A 33 -1.23 -12.36 -14.15
N ASP A 34 -0.10 -12.88 -13.66
CA ASP A 34 0.04 -14.24 -13.13
C ASP A 34 -0.36 -14.35 -11.65
N GLY A 35 -0.61 -13.23 -10.98
CA GLY A 35 -0.94 -13.16 -9.57
C GLY A 35 0.23 -13.43 -8.62
N ASP A 36 1.47 -13.49 -9.13
CA ASP A 36 2.65 -13.79 -8.32
C ASP A 36 3.24 -12.52 -7.69
N TRP A 37 2.80 -12.23 -6.46
CA TRP A 37 3.34 -11.11 -5.69
C TRP A 37 4.79 -11.30 -5.23
N VAL A 38 5.28 -12.54 -5.15
CA VAL A 38 6.67 -12.79 -4.76
C VAL A 38 7.59 -12.31 -5.87
N ASP A 39 7.31 -12.72 -7.11
CA ASP A 39 8.08 -12.30 -8.28
C ASP A 39 7.88 -10.81 -8.57
N ALA A 40 6.65 -10.28 -8.45
CA ALA A 40 6.37 -8.86 -8.66
C ALA A 40 7.16 -7.96 -7.69
N CYS A 41 7.18 -8.28 -6.40
CA CYS A 41 7.91 -7.48 -5.41
C CYS A 41 9.43 -7.68 -5.47
N ALA A 42 9.91 -8.74 -6.12
CA ALA A 42 11.34 -8.97 -6.33
C ALA A 42 11.90 -8.15 -7.51
N ALA A 43 11.05 -7.53 -8.32
CA ALA A 43 11.47 -6.67 -9.42
C ALA A 43 12.20 -5.42 -8.89
N ASP A 44 13.28 -5.04 -9.58
CA ASP A 44 14.05 -3.85 -9.22
C ASP A 44 13.15 -2.60 -9.18
N GLY A 45 13.14 -1.94 -8.03
CA GLY A 45 12.37 -0.72 -7.79
C GLY A 45 10.89 -0.94 -7.52
N ALA A 46 10.41 -2.17 -7.33
CA ALA A 46 9.02 -2.42 -6.91
C ALA A 46 8.75 -1.82 -5.51
N ASP A 47 9.69 -2.05 -4.57
CA ASP A 47 9.77 -1.50 -3.22
C ASP A 47 8.40 -1.10 -2.62
N PRO A 48 7.46 -2.05 -2.49
CA PRO A 48 6.12 -1.76 -1.98
C PRO A 48 6.20 -1.25 -0.55
N VAL A 49 5.58 -0.11 -0.29
CA VAL A 49 5.49 0.47 1.06
C VAL A 49 4.10 1.02 1.32
N VAL A 50 3.76 1.17 2.59
CA VAL A 50 2.62 1.97 3.02
C VAL A 50 3.13 3.10 3.90
N GLU A 51 2.77 4.33 3.56
CA GLU A 51 3.11 5.52 4.34
C GLU A 51 1.94 5.90 5.23
N ARG A 52 2.19 6.03 6.54
CA ARG A 52 1.19 6.40 7.54
C ARG A 52 1.31 7.87 7.90
N PHE A 53 0.20 8.60 7.81
CA PHE A 53 0.07 10.00 8.17
C PHE A 53 -0.85 10.19 9.37
N ALA A 54 -0.69 11.32 10.05
CA ALA A 54 -1.53 11.69 11.21
C ALA A 54 -3.01 11.88 10.82
N SER A 55 -3.25 12.31 9.58
CA SER A 55 -4.57 12.52 8.97
C SER A 55 -4.44 12.74 7.46
N PHE A 56 -5.57 12.70 6.75
CA PHE A 56 -5.64 13.07 5.34
C PHE A 56 -5.26 14.53 5.09
N ASP A 57 -5.64 15.45 5.98
CA ASP A 57 -5.22 16.85 5.89
C ASP A 57 -3.69 17.00 5.95
N ALA A 58 -3.01 16.22 6.81
CA ALA A 58 -1.55 16.24 6.90
C ALA A 58 -0.88 15.77 5.60
N TYR A 59 -1.45 14.74 4.96
CA TYR A 59 -1.01 14.29 3.64
C TYR A 59 -1.20 15.38 2.56
N LEU A 60 -2.36 16.04 2.51
CA LEU A 60 -2.62 17.14 1.57
C LEU A 60 -1.69 18.35 1.78
N ASP A 61 -1.30 18.60 3.03
CA ASP A 61 -0.33 19.64 3.40
C ASP A 61 1.12 19.25 3.07
N ASN A 62 1.36 18.07 2.47
CA ASN A 62 2.70 17.50 2.19
C ASN A 62 3.55 17.36 3.47
N ALA A 63 2.92 17.03 4.60
CA ALA A 63 3.65 16.64 5.80
C ALA A 63 4.43 15.35 5.55
N ASP A 64 5.53 15.14 6.28
CA ASP A 64 6.25 13.88 6.24
C ASP A 64 5.39 12.74 6.82
N PRO A 65 5.51 11.50 6.30
CA PRO A 65 4.87 10.35 6.91
C PRO A 65 5.41 10.13 8.33
N LEU A 66 4.52 9.76 9.24
CA LEU A 66 4.88 9.36 10.60
C LEU A 66 5.65 8.04 10.60
N GLU A 67 5.39 7.18 9.62
CA GLU A 67 5.97 5.86 9.47
C GLU A 67 5.89 5.40 8.02
N THR A 68 6.95 4.75 7.54
CA THR A 68 6.96 4.04 6.26
C THR A 68 7.09 2.56 6.55
N ILE A 69 6.03 1.80 6.24
CA ILE A 69 5.89 0.38 6.52
C ILE A 69 6.32 -0.39 5.28
N ALA A 70 7.39 -1.19 5.39
CA ALA A 70 7.79 -2.09 4.32
C ALA A 70 6.72 -3.17 4.13
N VAL A 71 6.21 -3.30 2.91
CA VAL A 71 5.17 -4.27 2.57
C VAL A 71 5.82 -5.53 2.03
N SER A 72 5.40 -6.69 2.55
CA SER A 72 5.83 -7.98 2.01
C SER A 72 4.80 -8.52 1.00
N PRO A 73 5.20 -9.39 0.05
CA PRO A 73 4.27 -10.09 -0.84
C PRO A 73 3.12 -10.76 -0.09
N GLN A 74 3.41 -11.37 1.07
CA GLN A 74 2.41 -12.08 1.87
C GLN A 74 1.35 -11.12 2.42
N MET A 75 1.74 -9.93 2.86
CA MET A 75 0.78 -8.92 3.35
C MET A 75 -0.21 -8.51 2.26
N ILE A 76 0.28 -8.33 1.02
CA ILE A 76 -0.58 -8.01 -0.12
C ILE A 76 -1.51 -9.19 -0.42
N ALA A 77 -0.96 -10.40 -0.55
CA ALA A 77 -1.75 -11.59 -0.85
C ALA A 77 -2.86 -11.84 0.19
N ASP A 78 -2.55 -11.69 1.48
CA ASP A 78 -3.51 -11.86 2.57
C ASP A 78 -4.60 -10.79 2.54
N ALA A 79 -4.25 -9.52 2.33
CA ALA A 79 -5.22 -8.42 2.24
C ALA A 79 -6.16 -8.59 1.05
N LEU A 80 -5.64 -8.99 -0.11
CA LEU A 80 -6.43 -9.21 -1.32
C LEU A 80 -7.37 -10.42 -1.22
N ALA A 81 -7.03 -11.43 -0.40
CA ALA A 81 -7.90 -12.57 -0.15
C ALA A 81 -9.17 -12.20 0.64
N LEU A 82 -9.21 -11.02 1.27
CA LEU A 82 -10.38 -10.51 2.00
C LEU A 82 -11.37 -9.76 1.09
N LEU A 83 -10.96 -9.39 -0.13
CA LEU A 83 -11.83 -8.69 -1.07
C LEU A 83 -12.94 -9.62 -1.61
N PRO A 84 -14.16 -9.09 -1.82
CA PRO A 84 -15.24 -9.86 -2.44
C PRO A 84 -14.89 -10.21 -3.90
N THR A 85 -15.19 -11.46 -4.29
CA THR A 85 -15.00 -11.99 -5.66
C THR A 85 -16.16 -11.68 -6.59
#